data_AF-A0A6B1EAV4-F1
#
_entry.id   AF-A0A6B1EAV4-F1
#
_cell.length_a   1.000
_cell.length_b   1.000
_cell.length_c   1.000
_cell.angle_alpha   90.00
_cell.angle_beta   90.00
_cell.angle_gamma   90.00
#
_symmetry.space_group_name_H-M   'P 1'
#
loop_
_entity.id
_entity.type
_entity.pdbx_description
1 polymer ?
#
loop_
_entity_poly.entity_id
_entity_poly.type
_entity_poly.pdbx_seq_one_letter_code
_entity_poly.pdbx_strand_id
1 'polypeptide(L)'
;MSDTATSEHSEPDTAAEHHDTEHAHPSDWAYVKIAVVLAVITALEVFTYFESVVDWGVALVPSLIFMMIVKFYLVATWFMHLRFDSKLFGRMFTAGLTLAVGVYLVTLTVFEFWV
;
A
#
# COMPACT_ATOMS: atom_id res chain seq x y z
N MET A 1 3.13 -72.37 -12.74
CA MET A 1 4.37 -72.47 -11.94
C MET A 1 5.07 -71.14 -12.11
N SER A 2 4.74 -70.11 -11.32
CA SER A 2 5.10 -69.94 -9.89
C SER A 2 6.63 -69.74 -9.82
N ASP A 3 7.25 -68.64 -9.39
CA ASP A 3 6.92 -67.59 -8.41
C ASP A 3 7.78 -66.33 -8.69
N THR A 4 7.27 -65.11 -8.59
CA THR A 4 7.39 -64.18 -7.45
C THR A 4 8.80 -64.03 -6.85
N ALA A 5 9.42 -62.88 -7.12
CA ALA A 5 10.21 -62.06 -6.18
C ALA A 5 10.51 -60.74 -6.92
N THR A 6 9.57 -59.80 -6.99
CA THR A 6 9.44 -58.72 -5.98
C THR A 6 10.81 -58.30 -5.47
N SER A 7 11.45 -57.37 -6.18
CA SER A 7 12.53 -56.59 -5.58
C SER A 7 11.84 -55.61 -4.63
N GLU A 8 11.72 -56.02 -3.37
CA GLU A 8 11.39 -55.15 -2.26
C GLU A 8 12.48 -54.07 -2.17
N HIS A 9 12.17 -52.89 -2.70
CA HIS A 9 12.84 -51.68 -2.25
C HIS A 9 12.13 -51.23 -0.98
N SER A 10 12.54 -51.82 0.14
CA SER A 10 12.13 -51.40 1.47
C SER A 10 12.58 -49.96 1.70
N GLU A 11 11.61 -49.15 2.11
CA GLU A 11 11.80 -47.83 2.71
C GLU A 11 12.85 -47.89 3.82
N PRO A 12 13.88 -47.02 3.82
CA PRO A 12 14.42 -46.54 5.07
C PRO A 12 13.47 -45.43 5.54
N ASP A 13 12.53 -45.83 6.37
CA ASP A 13 11.81 -44.94 7.27
C ASP A 13 12.84 -44.30 8.20
N THR A 14 13.39 -43.17 7.74
CA THR A 14 14.21 -42.27 8.54
C THR A 14 13.58 -40.90 8.45
N ALA A 15 12.71 -40.66 9.43
CA ALA A 15 12.36 -39.35 9.92
C ALA A 15 13.62 -38.48 10.03
N ALA A 16 13.84 -37.65 9.03
CA ALA A 16 14.75 -36.52 9.07
C ALA A 16 14.05 -35.41 8.31
N GLU A 17 13.26 -34.64 9.07
CA GLU A 17 12.99 -33.22 8.87
C GLU A 17 13.38 -32.68 7.49
N HIS A 18 12.59 -32.99 6.47
CA HIS A 18 12.75 -32.33 5.18
C HIS A 18 12.01 -30.99 5.25
N HIS A 19 12.66 -30.06 5.96
CA HIS A 19 12.57 -28.62 5.76
C HIS A 19 11.16 -28.07 5.50
N ASP A 20 10.43 -27.83 6.59
CA ASP A 20 9.49 -26.69 6.71
C ASP A 20 10.27 -25.36 6.71
N THR A 21 11.24 -25.20 5.82
CA THR A 21 11.71 -23.87 5.43
C THR A 21 10.77 -23.39 4.36
N GLU A 22 9.56 -23.04 4.83
CA GLU A 22 8.68 -22.04 4.25
C GLU A 22 9.59 -20.97 3.64
N HIS A 23 9.76 -21.03 2.32
CA HIS A 23 10.63 -20.12 1.60
C HIS A 23 10.05 -18.73 1.81
N ALA A 24 10.63 -18.04 2.79
CA ALA A 24 10.45 -16.64 3.06
C ALA A 24 10.49 -15.93 1.71
N HIS A 25 9.33 -15.45 1.24
CA HIS A 25 9.21 -14.47 0.17
C HIS A 25 9.58 -13.12 0.79
N PRO A 26 10.86 -12.70 0.75
CA PRO A 26 11.34 -11.56 1.49
C PRO A 26 11.25 -10.37 0.55
N SER A 27 10.04 -9.82 0.39
CA SER A 27 9.80 -8.58 -0.35
C SER A 27 8.41 -7.99 -0.06
N ASP A 28 7.40 -8.84 0.19
CA ASP A 28 6.00 -8.40 0.17
C ASP A 28 5.48 -7.91 1.54
N TRP A 29 6.12 -8.34 2.63
CA TRP A 29 5.67 -8.02 3.99
C TRP A 29 5.70 -6.51 4.30
N ALA A 30 6.60 -5.75 3.66
CA ALA A 30 6.61 -4.30 3.78
C ALA A 30 5.33 -3.69 3.18
N TYR A 31 4.98 -4.05 1.94
CA TYR A 31 3.79 -3.55 1.26
C TYR A 31 2.51 -3.88 2.01
N VAL A 32 2.40 -5.10 2.56
CA VAL A 32 1.25 -5.50 3.37
C VAL A 32 1.12 -4.61 4.62
N LYS A 33 2.22 -4.29 5.30
CA LYS A 33 2.18 -3.35 6.45
C LYS A 33 1.71 -1.95 6.03
N ILE A 34 2.18 -1.42 4.91
CA ILE A 34 1.69 -0.13 4.41
C ILE A 34 0.20 -0.21 4.02
N ALA A 35 -0.26 -1.32 3.43
CA ALA A 35 -1.66 -1.56 3.09
C ALA A 35 -2.54 -1.50 4.34
N VAL A 36 -2.11 -2.16 5.42
CA VAL A 36 -2.83 -2.15 6.70
C VAL A 36 -2.88 -0.75 7.29
N VAL A 37 -1.77 0.00 7.26
CA VAL A 37 -1.76 1.41 7.72
C VAL A 37 -2.75 2.25 6.90
N LEU A 38 -2.75 2.13 5.57
CA LEU A 38 -3.67 2.84 4.69
C LEU A 38 -5.14 2.48 4.99
N ALA A 39 -5.40 1.20 5.25
CA ALA A 39 -6.72 0.70 5.63
C ALA A 39 -7.18 1.29 6.96
N VAL A 40 -6.30 1.35 7.98
CA VAL A 40 -6.60 1.97 9.28
C VAL A 40 -6.89 3.46 9.13
N ILE A 41 -6.05 4.19 8.38
CA ILE A 41 -6.28 5.62 8.08
C ILE A 41 -7.63 5.81 7.37
N THR A 42 -8.02 4.88 6.51
CA THR A 42 -9.32 4.92 5.82
C THR A 42 -10.50 4.57 6.71
N ALA A 43 -10.35 3.60 7.60
CA ALA A 43 -11.35 3.31 8.62
C ALA A 43 -11.54 4.51 9.56
N LEU A 44 -10.45 5.20 9.94
CA LEU A 44 -10.52 6.44 10.73
C LEU A 44 -11.23 7.56 9.96
N GLU A 45 -10.97 7.73 8.67
CA GLU A 45 -11.71 8.70 7.83
C GLU A 45 -13.20 8.37 7.79
N VAL A 46 -13.56 7.12 7.51
CA VAL A 46 -14.97 6.68 7.51
C VAL A 46 -15.60 6.91 8.88
N PHE A 47 -14.84 6.68 9.95
CA PHE A 47 -15.28 6.91 11.31
C PHE A 47 -15.62 8.39 11.58
N THR A 48 -14.87 9.33 11.00
CA THR A 48 -15.14 10.77 11.17
C THR A 48 -16.46 11.23 10.54
N TYR A 49 -17.04 10.50 9.58
CA TYR A 49 -18.36 10.82 9.02
C TYR A 49 -19.53 10.37 9.90
N PHE A 50 -19.29 9.56 10.94
CA PHE A 50 -20.30 9.35 11.96
C PHE A 50 -20.33 10.61 12.84
N GLU A 51 -21.05 11.63 12.37
CA GLU A 51 -21.29 12.91 13.08
C GLU A 51 -21.79 12.70 14.53
N SER A 52 -22.30 11.52 14.85
CA SER A 52 -22.79 11.15 16.18
C SER A 52 -21.72 10.86 17.23
N VAL A 53 -20.43 10.73 16.88
CA VAL A 53 -19.38 10.32 17.86
C VAL A 53 -18.41 11.44 18.27
N VAL A 54 -18.18 12.46 17.43
CA VAL A 54 -17.29 13.59 17.75
C VAL A 54 -17.71 14.86 17.00
N ASP A 55 -18.02 15.94 17.72
CA ASP A 55 -18.31 17.27 17.15
C ASP A 55 -17.03 17.92 16.58
N TRP A 56 -16.65 17.55 15.36
CA TRP A 56 -15.46 18.11 14.69
C TRP A 56 -15.69 19.46 14.02
N GLY A 57 -16.93 19.97 13.97
CA GLY A 57 -17.29 21.31 13.49
C GLY A 57 -16.44 21.81 12.31
N VAL A 58 -15.72 22.91 12.52
CA VAL A 58 -14.85 23.57 11.51
C VAL A 58 -13.54 22.79 11.26
N ALA A 59 -13.10 21.95 12.20
CA ALA A 59 -11.86 21.19 12.11
C ALA A 59 -11.98 19.90 11.27
N LEU A 60 -13.20 19.48 10.93
CA LEU A 60 -13.45 18.28 10.11
C LEU A 60 -12.81 18.41 8.72
N VAL A 61 -13.10 19.51 8.01
CA VAL A 61 -12.59 19.75 6.65
C VAL A 61 -11.06 19.74 6.57
N PRO A 62 -10.30 20.49 7.39
CA PRO A 62 -8.84 20.46 7.33
C PRO A 62 -8.26 19.10 7.76
N SER A 63 -8.90 18.39 8.69
CA SER A 63 -8.50 17.03 9.08
C SER A 63 -8.63 16.03 7.93
N LEU A 64 -9.75 16.09 7.19
CA LEU A 64 -9.96 15.25 6.01
C LEU A 64 -8.97 15.55 4.89
N ILE A 65 -8.68 16.82 4.62
CA ILE A 65 -7.66 17.21 3.63
C ILE A 65 -6.29 16.66 4.04
N PHE A 66 -5.93 16.76 5.32
CA PHE A 66 -4.66 16.21 5.82
C PHE A 66 -4.57 14.69 5.61
N MET A 67 -5.61 13.95 6.00
CA MET A 67 -5.69 12.49 5.77
C MET A 67 -5.59 12.13 4.28
N MET A 68 -6.19 12.92 3.39
CA MET A 68 -6.14 12.71 1.94
C MET A 68 -4.72 12.87 1.39
N ILE A 69 -3.99 13.91 1.81
CA ILE A 69 -2.59 14.13 1.43
C ILE A 69 -1.71 12.96 1.91
N VAL A 70 -1.89 12.52 3.15
CA VAL A 70 -1.11 11.42 3.74
C VAL A 70 -1.33 10.12 2.98
N LYS A 71 -2.59 9.78 2.66
CA LYS A 71 -2.91 8.58 1.86
C LYS A 71 -2.30 8.65 0.48
N PHE A 72 -2.44 9.78 -0.19
CA PHE A 72 -1.86 9.99 -1.50
C PHE A 72 -0.35 9.78 -1.49
N TYR A 73 0.36 10.32 -0.49
CA TYR A 73 1.80 10.16 -0.36
C TYR A 73 2.24 8.71 -0.08
N LEU A 74 1.52 8.02 0.82
CA LEU A 74 1.75 6.60 1.11
C LEU A 74 1.57 5.74 -0.16
N VAL A 75 0.50 5.98 -0.92
CA VAL A 75 0.22 5.28 -2.18
C VAL A 75 1.27 5.60 -3.24
N ALA A 76 1.62 6.87 -3.44
CA ALA A 76 2.62 7.28 -4.42
C ALA A 76 4.00 6.68 -4.12
N THR A 77 4.43 6.69 -2.85
CA THR A 77 5.76 6.23 -2.46
C THR A 77 5.88 4.70 -2.48
N TRP A 78 4.86 4.00 -1.95
CA TRP A 78 4.90 2.55 -1.77
C TRP A 78 4.17 1.82 -2.89
N PHE A 79 2.89 2.08 -3.12
CA PHE A 79 2.08 1.30 -4.07
C PHE A 79 2.33 1.65 -5.56
N MET A 80 2.70 2.89 -5.88
CA MET A 80 3.14 3.25 -7.23
C MET A 80 4.61 2.90 -7.51
N HIS A 81 5.29 2.22 -6.57
CA HIS A 81 6.67 1.76 -6.70
C HIS A 81 7.72 2.88 -6.92
N LEU A 82 7.38 4.15 -6.77
CA LEU A 82 8.33 5.27 -6.97
C LEU A 82 9.57 5.20 -6.08
N ARG A 83 9.47 4.55 -4.91
CA ARG A 83 10.62 4.32 -4.01
C ARG A 83 11.59 3.25 -4.53
N PHE A 84 11.09 2.29 -5.30
CA PHE A 84 11.81 1.09 -5.74
C PHE A 84 12.18 1.12 -7.24
N ASP A 85 11.57 2.02 -8.01
CA ASP A 85 11.88 2.25 -9.41
C ASP A 85 12.94 3.35 -9.60
N SER A 86 13.47 3.48 -10.81
CA SER A 86 14.41 4.51 -11.21
C SER A 86 13.86 5.91 -10.93
N LYS A 87 14.74 6.83 -10.50
CA LYS A 87 14.40 8.22 -10.18
C LYS A 87 13.73 9.00 -11.32
N LEU A 88 13.72 8.44 -12.53
CA LEU A 88 13.05 8.99 -13.70
C LEU A 88 11.52 8.98 -13.55
N PHE A 89 10.92 7.85 -13.12
CA PHE A 89 9.48 7.77 -12.91
C PHE A 89 9.02 8.67 -11.76
N GLY A 90 9.80 8.75 -10.68
CA GLY A 90 9.57 9.70 -9.59
C GLY A 90 9.58 11.16 -10.04
N ARG A 91 10.53 11.53 -10.91
CA ARG A 91 10.61 12.89 -11.47
C ARG A 91 9.46 13.20 -12.42
N MET A 92 9.08 12.28 -13.31
CA MET A 92 7.94 12.50 -14.21
C MET A 92 6.62 12.65 -13.44
N PHE A 93 6.39 11.80 -12.44
CA PHE A 93 5.20 11.90 -11.59
C PHE A 93 5.18 13.22 -10.79
N THR A 94 6.30 13.58 -10.15
CA THR A 94 6.40 14.81 -9.36
C THR A 94 6.28 16.05 -10.24
N ALA A 95 6.84 16.03 -11.46
CA ALA A 95 6.69 17.10 -12.44
C ALA A 95 5.23 17.27 -12.87
N GLY A 96 4.53 16.16 -13.15
CA GLY A 96 3.09 16.15 -13.45
C GLY A 96 2.24 16.68 -12.30
N LEU A 97 2.53 16.26 -11.06
CA LEU A 97 1.85 16.75 -9.85
C LEU A 97 2.09 18.25 -9.65
N THR A 98 3.34 18.72 -9.80
CA THR A 98 3.70 20.14 -9.68
C THR A 98 3.00 20.97 -10.76
N LEU A 99 2.97 20.47 -12.00
CA LEU A 99 2.29 21.13 -13.10
C LEU A 99 0.77 21.18 -12.87
N ALA A 100 0.16 20.09 -12.40
CA ALA A 100 -1.26 20.06 -12.08
C ALA A 100 -1.64 21.09 -11.01
N VAL A 101 -0.87 21.14 -9.90
CA VAL A 101 -1.06 22.14 -8.84
C VAL A 101 -0.84 23.55 -9.39
N GLY A 102 0.21 23.77 -10.18
CA GLY A 102 0.50 25.07 -10.79
C GLY A 102 -0.62 25.56 -11.71
N VAL A 103 -1.11 24.71 -12.61
CA VAL A 103 -2.24 25.05 -13.50
C VAL A 103 -3.51 25.34 -12.69
N TYR A 104 -3.78 24.56 -11.65
CA TYR A 104 -4.93 24.79 -10.77
C TYR A 104 -4.84 26.16 -10.07
N LEU A 105 -3.68 26.52 -9.51
CA LEU A 105 -3.47 27.82 -8.86
C LEU A 105 -3.57 28.99 -9.84
N VAL A 106 -3.01 28.85 -11.04
CA VAL A 106 -3.15 29.85 -12.12
C VAL A 106 -4.62 30.04 -12.47
N THR A 107 -5.36 28.94 -12.60
CA THR A 107 -6.80 28.97 -12.91
C THR A 107 -7.59 29.67 -11.81
N LEU A 108 -7.33 29.39 -10.53
CA LEU A 108 -7.95 30.09 -9.40
C LEU A 108 -7.64 31.59 -9.40
N THR A 109 -6.43 31.97 -9.80
CA THR A 109 -6.00 33.37 -9.92
C THR A 109 -6.75 34.08 -11.05
N VAL A 110 -6.90 33.43 -12.20
CA VAL A 110 -7.63 33.97 -13.37
C VAL A 110 -9.11 34.18 -13.04
N PHE A 111 -9.72 33.34 -12.21
CA PHE A 111 -11.11 33.49 -11.78
C PHE A 111 -11.30 34.48 -10.62
N GLU A 112 -10.26 35.20 -10.19
CA GLU A 112 -10.30 36.13 -9.05
C GLU A 112 -10.98 35.57 -7.80
N PHE A 113 -10.79 34.27 -7.50
CA PHE A 113 -11.39 33.63 -6.32
C PHE A 113 -10.90 34.23 -4.98
N TRP A 114 -9.91 35.12 -5.03
CA TRP A 114 -9.30 35.80 -3.89
C TRP A 114 -9.94 37.15 -3.51
N VAL A 115 -10.94 37.62 -4.27
CA VAL A 115 -11.73 38.84 -4.01
C VAL A 115 -13.14 38.46 -3.57
#